data_AF-A0A936GM46-F1
#
_entry.id   AF-A0A936GM46-F1
#
_cell.length_a   1.000
_cell.length_b   1.000
_cell.length_c   1.000
_cell.angle_alpha   90.00
_cell.angle_beta   90.00
_cell.angle_gamma   90.00
#
_symmetry.space_group_name_H-M   'P 1'
#
loop_
_entity.id
_entity.type
_entity.pdbx_description
1 polymer ?
#
loop_
_entity_poly.entity_id
_entity_poly.type
_entity_poly.pdbx_seq_one_letter_code
_entity_poly.pdbx_strand_id
1 'polypeptide(L)'
;MHKVTSKRQVTLPLSVCNAIALKPGDYVEVFARDGVAHIVKMNSDNLAGQFHYLLKDKAYPAADVLKAALKNRAADKFTANDCG
;
A
#
# COMPACT_ATOMS: atom_id res chain seq x y z
N MET A 1 7.33 -6.94 -25.80
CA MET A 1 8.40 -6.39 -24.95
C MET A 1 7.84 -5.19 -24.21
N HIS A 2 7.83 -5.20 -22.88
CA HIS A 2 7.30 -4.09 -22.08
C HIS A 2 8.42 -3.11 -21.75
N LYS A 3 8.15 -1.81 -21.94
CA LYS A 3 9.09 -0.74 -21.64
C LYS A 3 8.81 -0.20 -20.25
N VAL A 4 9.86 -0.02 -19.47
CA VAL A 4 9.79 0.69 -18.19
C VAL A 4 9.68 2.18 -18.49
N THR A 5 8.65 2.83 -17.95
CA THR A 5 8.44 4.27 -18.11
C THR A 5 9.39 5.09 -17.23
N SER A 6 9.46 6.40 -17.42
CA SER A 6 10.22 7.31 -16.54
C SER A 6 9.76 7.25 -15.07
N LYS A 7 8.49 6.91 -14.84
CA LYS A 7 7.92 6.69 -13.50
C LYS A 7 8.17 5.27 -12.96
N ARG A 8 9.01 4.47 -13.65
CA ARG A 8 9.32 3.08 -13.30
C ARG A 8 8.10 2.15 -13.32
N GLN A 9 7.11 2.46 -14.15
CA GLN A 9 5.94 1.61 -14.34
C GLN A 9 6.19 0.65 -15.50
N VAL A 10 5.74 -0.59 -15.36
CA VAL A 10 5.71 -1.58 -16.44
C VAL A 10 4.29 -2.09 -16.60
N THR A 11 3.84 -2.23 -17.85
CA THR A 11 2.55 -2.85 -18.13
C THR A 11 2.71 -4.36 -18.06
N LEU A 12 1.87 -5.03 -17.28
CA LEU A 12 1.82 -6.48 -17.23
C LEU A 12 0.91 -7.01 -18.35
N PRO A 13 1.31 -8.08 -19.07
CA PRO A 13 0.42 -8.77 -19.98
C PRO A 13 -0.85 -9.26 -19.28
N LEU A 14 -1.99 -9.21 -19.99
CA LEU A 14 -3.25 -9.72 -19.46
C LEU A 14 -3.16 -11.22 -19.08
N SER A 15 -2.42 -12.02 -19.84
CA SER A 15 -2.20 -13.44 -19.54
C SER A 15 -1.53 -13.67 -18.19
N VAL A 16 -0.56 -12.83 -17.83
CA VAL A 16 0.12 -12.90 -16.53
C VAL A 16 -0.84 -12.49 -15.43
N CYS A 17 -1.56 -11.36 -15.59
CA CYS A 17 -2.55 -10.92 -14.62
C CYS A 17 -3.61 -12.01 -14.35
N ASN A 18 -4.10 -12.68 -15.38
CA ASN A 18 -5.06 -13.78 -15.25
C ASN A 18 -4.45 -14.97 -14.51
N ALA A 19 -3.20 -15.34 -14.81
CA ALA A 19 -2.52 -16.48 -14.19
C ALA A 19 -2.32 -16.30 -12.67
N ILE A 20 -2.11 -15.07 -12.20
CA ILE A 20 -1.97 -14.75 -10.76
C ILE A 20 -3.26 -14.14 -10.15
N ALA A 21 -4.37 -14.22 -10.87
CA ALA A 21 -5.68 -13.66 -10.49
C ALA A 21 -5.62 -12.19 -10.03
N LEU A 22 -4.77 -11.38 -10.65
CA LEU A 22 -4.56 -9.96 -10.35
C LEU A 22 -5.60 -9.10 -11.08
N LYS A 23 -6.32 -8.28 -10.32
CA LYS A 23 -7.30 -7.32 -10.82
C LYS A 23 -6.82 -5.89 -10.60
N PRO A 24 -7.30 -4.92 -11.40
CA PRO A 24 -7.05 -3.51 -11.13
C PRO A 24 -7.52 -3.14 -9.71
N GLY A 25 -6.63 -2.53 -8.92
CA GLY A 25 -6.90 -2.16 -7.53
C GLY A 25 -6.38 -3.17 -6.49
N ASP A 26 -5.93 -4.36 -6.90
CA ASP A 26 -5.30 -5.32 -5.99
C ASP A 26 -3.92 -4.80 -5.52
N TYR A 27 -3.60 -5.11 -4.27
CA TYR A 27 -2.27 -4.86 -3.70
C TYR A 27 -1.30 -5.99 -4.07
N VAL A 28 -0.05 -5.63 -4.33
CA VAL A 28 1.02 -6.56 -4.66
C VAL A 28 2.28 -6.25 -3.86
N GLU A 29 3.04 -7.29 -3.56
CA GLU A 29 4.42 -7.18 -3.09
C GLU A 29 5.36 -7.29 -4.28
N VAL A 30 6.37 -6.42 -4.31
CA VAL A 30 7.43 -6.47 -5.33
C VAL A 30 8.78 -6.58 -4.64
N PHE A 31 9.51 -7.66 -4.94
CA PHE A 31 10.86 -7.89 -4.40
C PHE A 31 11.77 -8.46 -5.47
N ALA A 32 13.08 -8.31 -5.27
CA ALA A 32 14.09 -8.82 -6.19
C ALA A 32 14.81 -10.03 -5.57
N ARG A 33 14.98 -11.09 -6.35
CA ARG A 33 15.78 -12.26 -6.00
C ARG A 33 16.45 -12.81 -7.25
N ASP A 34 17.74 -13.13 -7.17
CA ASP A 34 18.50 -13.73 -8.27
C ASP A 34 18.44 -12.92 -9.59
N GLY A 35 18.37 -11.58 -9.50
CA GLY A 35 18.25 -10.68 -10.65
C GLY A 35 16.85 -10.64 -11.28
N VAL A 36 15.86 -11.30 -10.68
CA VAL A 36 14.47 -11.36 -11.14
C VAL A 36 13.58 -10.55 -10.20
N ALA A 37 12.71 -9.71 -10.77
CA ALA A 37 11.65 -9.05 -10.01
C ALA A 37 10.45 -9.99 -9.88
N HIS A 38 10.05 -10.27 -8.65
CA HIS A 38 8.87 -11.05 -8.32
C HIS A 38 7.72 -10.12 -7.98
N ILE A 39 6.53 -10.44 -8.48
CA ILE A 39 5.28 -9.74 -8.17
C ILE A 39 4.34 -10.77 -7.55
N VAL A 40 3.99 -10.57 -6.29
CA VAL A 40 3.13 -11.49 -5.53
C VAL A 40 1.86 -10.76 -5.13
N LYS A 41 0.70 -11.32 -5.45
CA LYS A 41 -0.58 -10.77 -5.02
C LYS A 41 -0.70 -10.86 -3.50
N MET A 42 -1.04 -9.75 -2.85
CA MET A 42 -1.28 -9.72 -1.42
C MET A 42 -2.75 -10.04 -1.11
N ASN A 43 -2.96 -10.84 -0.06
CA ASN A 43 -4.25 -11.07 0.57
C ASN A 43 -4.26 -10.44 1.97
N SER A 44 -5.44 -10.35 2.59
CA SER A 44 -5.61 -9.86 3.98
C SER A 44 -4.68 -10.57 4.97
N ASP A 45 -4.43 -11.85 4.73
CA ASP A 45 -3.61 -12.68 5.61
C ASP A 45 -2.12 -12.33 5.49
N ASN A 46 -1.68 -11.80 4.34
CA ASN A 46 -0.30 -11.32 4.15
C ASN A 46 -0.04 -10.01 4.93
N LEU A 47 -1.09 -9.32 5.34
CA LEU A 47 -1.02 -8.13 6.20
C LEU A 47 -1.08 -8.51 7.70
N ALA A 48 -1.47 -9.76 8.02
CA ALA A 48 -1.51 -10.24 9.40
C ALA A 48 -0.08 -10.25 9.96
N GLY A 49 0.12 -9.53 11.07
CA GLY A 49 1.42 -9.39 11.73
C GLY A 49 2.26 -8.18 11.28
N GLN A 50 1.99 -7.57 10.12
CA GLN A 50 2.66 -6.32 9.75
C GLN A 50 2.23 -5.15 10.62
N PHE A 51 1.02 -5.18 11.18
CA PHE A 51 0.52 -4.18 12.12
C PHE A 51 0.91 -4.44 13.59
N HIS A 52 1.83 -5.37 13.89
CA HIS A 52 2.28 -5.61 15.28
C HIS A 52 2.85 -4.34 15.93
N TYR A 53 3.43 -3.42 15.15
CA TYR A 53 3.92 -2.14 15.66
C TYR A 53 2.77 -1.16 16.01
N LEU A 54 1.56 -1.33 15.47
CA LEU A 54 0.37 -0.57 15.88
C LEU A 54 -0.22 -1.09 17.19
N LEU A 55 0.11 -2.32 17.57
CA LEU A 55 -0.32 -2.95 18.82
C LEU A 55 0.63 -2.67 19.99
N LYS A 56 1.68 -1.87 19.77
CA LYS A 56 2.78 -1.76 20.74
C LYS A 56 2.40 -1.11 22.06
N ASP A 57 1.30 -0.36 22.17
CA ASP A 57 0.94 0.32 23.42
C ASP A 57 -0.55 0.74 23.58
N LYS A 58 -1.54 -0.14 23.36
CA LYS A 58 -2.89 -0.14 24.02
C LYS A 58 -3.95 -0.91 23.21
N ALA A 59 -4.96 -1.41 23.93
CA ALA A 59 -6.24 -1.81 23.37
C ALA A 59 -6.73 -0.83 22.30
N TYR A 60 -7.36 -1.36 21.26
CA TYR A 60 -7.92 -0.60 20.13
C TYR A 60 -8.60 0.68 20.64
N PRO A 61 -8.15 1.89 20.23
CA PRO A 61 -8.68 3.13 20.77
C PRO A 61 -10.16 3.27 20.39
N ALA A 62 -10.96 3.76 21.33
CA ALA A 62 -12.40 3.98 21.11
C ALA A 62 -12.63 4.89 19.88
N ALA A 63 -13.72 4.61 19.15
CA ALA A 63 -14.03 5.21 17.84
C ALA A 63 -14.03 6.76 17.85
N ASP A 64 -14.25 7.38 18.99
CA ASP A 64 -14.28 8.83 19.14
C ASP A 64 -12.89 9.46 19.07
N VAL A 65 -11.86 8.76 19.57
CA VAL A 65 -10.46 9.21 19.50
C VAL A 65 -9.97 9.17 18.04
N LEU A 66 -10.40 8.15 17.28
CA LEU A 66 -10.11 8.02 15.85
C LEU A 66 -10.74 9.16 15.03
N LYS A 67 -11.99 9.52 15.31
CA LYS A 67 -12.67 10.65 14.64
C LYS A 67 -11.98 11.98 14.92
N ALA A 68 -11.54 12.21 16.16
CA ALA A 68 -10.80 13.42 16.51
C ALA A 68 -9.44 13.51 15.79
N ALA A 69 -8.68 12.40 15.75
CA ALA A 69 -7.39 12.35 15.07
C ALA A 69 -7.50 12.57 13.55
N LEU A 70 -8.55 12.04 12.90
CA LEU A 70 -8.81 12.27 11.47
C LEU A 70 -9.15 13.73 11.17
N LYS A 71 -9.93 14.40 12.03
CA LYS A 71 -10.26 15.83 11.87
C LYS A 71 -9.02 16.71 12.01
N ASN A 72 -8.17 16.45 13.01
CA ASN A 72 -6.95 17.23 13.22
C ASN A 72 -5.97 17.07 12.04
N ARG A 73 -5.80 15.83 11.54
CA ARG A 73 -4.95 15.58 10.37
C ARG A 73 -5.47 16.23 9.09
N ALA A 74 -6.78 16.36 8.93
CA ALA A 74 -7.36 17.09 7.82
C ALA A 74 -7.03 18.58 7.93
N ALA A 75 -7.16 19.18 9.11
CA ALA A 75 -6.82 20.58 9.35
C ALA A 75 -5.33 20.88 9.09
N ASP A 76 -4.43 20.02 9.55
CA ASP A 76 -2.98 20.20 9.37
C ASP A 76 -2.53 20.10 7.91
N LYS A 77 -3.25 19.32 7.08
CA LYS A 77 -2.98 19.24 5.65
C LYS A 77 -3.36 20.52 4.88
N PHE A 78 -4.27 21.33 5.43
CA PHE A 78 -4.67 22.58 4.79
C PHE A 78 -3.77 23.77 5.19
N THR A 79 -3.09 23.71 6.35
CA THR A 79 -2.18 24.77 6.80
C THR A 79 -0.74 24.60 6.32
N ALA A 80 -0.33 23.38 5.97
CA ALA A 80 1.05 23.08 5.58
C ALA A 80 1.43 23.45 4.13
N ASN A 81 0.52 24.00 3.32
CA ASN A 81 0.75 24.25 1.89
C ASN A 81 0.91 25.73 1.49
N ASP A 82 1.02 26.66 2.45
CA ASP A 82 1.18 28.09 2.18
C ASP A 82 2.60 28.64 2.46
N CYS A 83 3.66 27.84 2.25
CA CYS A 83 5.04 28.35 2.19
C CYS A 83 5.92 27.45 1.30
N GLY A 84 6.22 27.92 0.09
CA GLY A 84 7.20 27.32 -0.82
C GLY A 84 6.91 27.62 -2.28
#